data_AF-A0A955C2U9-F1
#
_entry.id   AF-A0A955C2U9-F1
#
_cell.length_a   1.000
_cell.length_b   1.000
_cell.length_c   1.000
_cell.angle_alpha   90.00
_cell.angle_beta   90.00
_cell.angle_gamma   90.00
#
_symmetry.space_group_name_H-M   'P 1'
#
loop_
_entity.id
_entity.type
_entity.pdbx_description
1 polymer ?
#
loop_
_entity_poly.entity_id
_entity_poly.type
_entity_poly.pdbx_seq_one_letter_code
_entity_poly.pdbx_strand_id
1 'polypeptide(L)'
;MENDSKQAELAELKQRVASLEAQIASEKEYAPFRPSGFYTAYYATTGFMLGIFGAMASLMFNVVGSVLTGRHPLELIRIYLTFPLGDRAFDLPPEQNNLMLAIGCCLYLATGMVLGIPVYLALTRWAGNKALAAKLVVATIVSLFIWVVNFYGILAWLQPAVIDMSPENLIVNQVPWWVAAATHLVFGWTLALVYPLGDFQAYQRVTEQS
;
A
#
# COMPACT_ATOMS: atom_id res chain seq x y z
N MET A 1 60.05 33.51 28.48
CA MET A 1 59.58 32.16 28.86
C MET A 1 58.11 32.15 29.27
N GLU A 2 57.68 32.82 30.36
CA GLU A 2 56.25 32.79 30.76
C GLU A 2 55.31 33.51 29.75
N ASN A 3 55.80 34.58 29.11
CA ASN A 3 55.04 35.34 28.13
C ASN A 3 54.89 34.59 26.79
N ASP A 4 55.92 33.86 26.37
CA ASP A 4 55.92 33.08 25.13
C ASP A 4 54.97 31.87 25.22
N SER A 5 54.88 31.26 26.42
CA SER A 5 53.91 30.18 26.70
C SER A 5 52.47 30.70 26.61
N LYS A 6 52.19 31.89 27.17
CA LYS A 6 50.85 32.50 27.11
C LYS A 6 50.46 32.89 25.68
N GLN A 7 51.41 33.31 24.85
CA GLN A 7 51.18 33.59 23.43
C GLN A 7 50.88 32.33 22.62
N ALA A 8 51.59 31.23 22.87
CA ALA A 8 51.32 29.95 22.24
C ALA A 8 49.94 29.41 22.63
N GLU A 9 49.60 29.47 23.92
CA GLU A 9 48.27 29.07 24.42
C GLU A 9 47.15 29.94 23.83
N LEU A 10 47.36 31.26 23.70
CA LEU A 10 46.41 32.15 23.05
C LEU A 10 46.19 31.78 21.57
N ALA A 11 47.24 31.40 20.85
CA ALA A 11 47.14 30.98 19.46
C ALA A 11 46.35 29.68 19.31
N GLU A 12 46.59 28.71 20.19
CA GLU A 12 45.85 27.45 20.24
C GLU A 12 44.36 27.68 20.55
N LEU A 13 44.06 28.52 21.55
CA LEU A 13 42.69 28.84 21.92
C LEU A 13 41.94 29.53 20.77
N LYS A 14 42.58 30.47 20.07
CA LYS A 14 41.97 31.12 18.89
C LYS A 14 41.68 30.13 17.78
N GLN A 15 42.59 29.19 17.52
CA GLN A 15 42.37 28.13 16.54
C GLN A 15 41.21 27.22 16.94
N ARG A 16 41.09 26.91 18.24
CA ARG A 16 40.01 26.07 18.76
C ARG A 16 38.66 26.78 18.70
N VAL A 17 38.60 28.08 19.02
CA VAL A 17 37.40 28.91 18.84
C VAL A 17 36.97 28.91 17.36
N ALA A 18 37.89 29.19 16.44
CA ALA A 18 37.58 29.20 15.01
C ALA A 18 37.05 27.83 14.52
N SER A 19 37.62 26.72 15.02
CA SER A 19 37.14 25.37 14.69
C SER A 19 35.73 25.09 15.23
N LEU A 20 35.43 25.55 16.45
CA LEU A 20 34.12 25.38 17.08
C LEU A 20 33.06 26.26 16.39
N GLU A 21 33.41 27.49 16.01
CA GLU A 21 32.53 28.37 15.23
C GLU A 21 32.18 27.75 13.87
N ALA A 22 33.16 27.14 13.18
CA ALA A 22 32.93 26.44 11.93
C ALA A 22 32.02 25.21 12.12
N GLN A 23 32.22 24.43 13.18
CA GLN A 23 31.35 23.28 13.51
C GLN A 23 29.93 23.73 13.82
N ILE A 24 29.75 24.76 14.65
CA ILE A 24 28.43 25.31 14.99
C ILE A 24 27.74 25.87 13.73
N ALA A 25 28.48 26.52 12.84
CA ALA A 25 27.93 27.00 11.57
C ALA A 25 27.44 25.82 10.69
N SER A 26 28.23 24.74 10.60
CA SER A 26 27.85 23.54 9.86
C SER A 26 26.68 22.76 10.49
N GLU A 27 26.55 22.75 11.82
CA GLU A 27 25.43 22.12 12.53
C GLU A 27 24.15 22.96 12.44
N LYS A 28 24.27 24.30 12.42
CA LYS A 28 23.13 25.20 12.16
C LYS A 28 22.64 25.12 10.71
N GLU A 29 23.50 24.69 9.79
CA GLU A 29 23.12 24.30 8.42
C GLU A 29 22.42 22.93 8.33
N TYR A 30 21.97 22.36 9.45
CA TYR A 30 21.00 21.26 9.41
C TYR A 30 19.68 21.77 8.81
N ALA A 31 19.57 21.71 7.47
CA ALA A 31 18.33 21.91 6.78
C ALA A 31 17.38 20.78 7.22
N PRO A 32 16.30 21.06 7.97
CA PRO A 32 15.36 20.02 8.35
C PRO A 32 14.85 19.34 7.07
N PHE A 33 14.85 18.00 7.06
CA PHE A 33 14.37 17.23 5.91
C PHE A 33 12.97 17.70 5.51
N ARG A 34 12.88 18.35 4.35
CA ARG A 34 11.64 18.84 3.75
C ARG A 34 11.51 18.28 2.35
N PRO A 35 10.71 17.21 2.15
CA PRO A 35 10.44 16.73 0.81
C PRO A 35 9.68 17.81 0.04
N SER A 36 10.33 18.42 -0.95
CA SER A 36 9.76 19.47 -1.81
C SER A 36 9.08 18.92 -3.07
N GLY A 37 9.07 17.59 -3.24
CA GLY A 37 8.57 16.91 -4.44
C GLY A 37 7.91 15.57 -4.15
N PHE A 38 7.91 14.68 -5.13
CA PHE A 38 7.26 13.38 -5.04
C PHE A 38 7.87 12.52 -3.93
N TYR A 39 7.10 12.28 -2.87
CA TYR A 39 7.55 11.52 -1.71
C TYR A 39 7.02 10.09 -1.74
N THR A 40 7.75 9.19 -2.41
CA THR A 40 7.33 7.80 -2.64
C THR A 40 6.97 7.06 -1.35
N ALA A 41 7.76 7.20 -0.28
CA ALA A 41 7.48 6.51 0.97
C ALA A 41 6.17 6.98 1.63
N TYR A 42 5.88 8.28 1.57
CA TYR A 42 4.58 8.82 2.01
C TYR A 42 3.45 8.23 1.16
N TYR A 43 3.53 8.32 -0.16
CA TYR A 43 2.47 7.82 -1.05
C TYR A 43 2.30 6.31 -1.00
N ALA A 44 3.36 5.55 -0.77
CA ALA A 44 3.28 4.11 -0.56
C ALA A 44 2.55 3.80 0.76
N THR A 45 2.90 4.48 1.85
CA THR A 45 2.24 4.29 3.15
C THR A 45 0.78 4.71 3.09
N THR A 46 0.48 5.84 2.44
CA THR A 46 -0.88 6.30 2.19
C THR A 46 -1.66 5.31 1.34
N GLY A 47 -1.08 4.80 0.25
CA GLY A 47 -1.70 3.77 -0.57
C GLY A 47 -1.98 2.48 0.21
N PHE A 48 -1.07 2.10 1.10
CA PHE A 48 -1.24 0.96 1.99
C PHE A 48 -2.43 1.14 2.95
N MET A 49 -2.54 2.30 3.61
CA MET A 49 -3.64 2.61 4.52
C MET A 49 -4.98 2.77 3.80
N LEU A 50 -4.99 3.49 2.67
CA LEU A 50 -6.21 3.69 1.88
C LEU A 50 -6.65 2.41 1.16
N GLY A 51 -5.75 1.46 0.96
CA GLY A 51 -6.04 0.11 0.47
C GLY A 51 -7.10 -0.62 1.29
N ILE A 52 -7.22 -0.34 2.60
CA ILE A 52 -8.28 -0.90 3.45
C ILE A 52 -9.67 -0.54 2.91
N PHE A 53 -9.89 0.72 2.49
CA PHE A 53 -11.19 1.14 1.97
C PHE A 53 -11.53 0.44 0.65
N GLY A 54 -10.54 0.31 -0.25
CA GLY A 54 -10.70 -0.47 -1.47
C GLY A 54 -11.05 -1.92 -1.18
N ALA A 55 -10.38 -2.53 -0.20
CA ALA A 55 -10.63 -3.90 0.21
C ALA A 55 -12.05 -4.07 0.79
N MET A 56 -12.47 -3.18 1.69
CA MET A 56 -13.82 -3.21 2.27
C MET A 56 -14.91 -3.05 1.20
N ALA A 57 -14.74 -2.11 0.26
CA ALA A 57 -15.69 -1.91 -0.83
C ALA A 57 -15.78 -3.14 -1.75
N SER A 58 -14.63 -3.75 -2.05
CA SER A 58 -14.54 -4.96 -2.88
C SER A 58 -15.13 -6.19 -2.18
N LEU A 59 -14.92 -6.33 -0.87
CA LEU A 59 -15.52 -7.37 -0.06
C LEU A 59 -17.04 -7.19 -0.01
N MET A 60 -17.52 -5.97 0.21
CA MET A 60 -18.95 -5.65 0.21
C MET A 60 -19.60 -5.96 -1.13
N PHE A 61 -18.95 -5.59 -2.24
CA PHE A 61 -19.39 -5.91 -3.59
C PHE A 61 -19.56 -7.43 -3.78
N ASN A 62 -18.58 -8.21 -3.32
CA ASN A 62 -18.63 -9.67 -3.40
C ASN A 62 -19.71 -10.29 -2.50
N VAL A 63 -19.89 -9.78 -1.29
CA VAL A 63 -20.95 -10.24 -0.37
C VAL A 63 -22.33 -9.98 -0.99
N VAL A 64 -22.58 -8.75 -1.49
CA VAL A 64 -23.85 -8.42 -2.14
C VAL A 64 -24.06 -9.24 -3.42
N GLY A 65 -23.02 -9.40 -4.24
CA GLY A 65 -23.08 -10.21 -5.46
C GLY A 65 -23.37 -11.69 -5.20
N SER A 66 -22.83 -12.24 -4.10
CA SER A 66 -23.09 -13.63 -3.71
C SER A 66 -24.56 -13.87 -3.34
N VAL A 67 -25.18 -12.92 -2.61
CA VAL A 67 -26.61 -12.98 -2.26
C VAL A 67 -27.49 -12.97 -3.50
N LEU A 68 -27.17 -12.13 -4.50
CA LEU A 68 -27.93 -12.05 -5.76
C LEU A 68 -27.79 -13.30 -6.64
N THR A 69 -26.69 -14.03 -6.50
CA THR A 69 -26.40 -15.25 -7.29
C THR A 69 -26.73 -16.54 -6.55
N GLY A 70 -27.25 -16.43 -5.32
CA GLY A 70 -27.60 -17.58 -4.47
C GLY A 70 -26.38 -18.36 -3.95
N ARG A 71 -25.17 -17.82 -4.08
CA ARG A 71 -23.93 -18.43 -3.57
C ARG A 71 -23.62 -17.96 -2.16
N HIS A 72 -22.95 -18.79 -1.38
CA HIS A 72 -22.58 -18.43 -0.02
C HIS A 72 -21.38 -17.45 -0.03
N PRO A 73 -21.46 -16.26 0.60
CA PRO A 73 -20.35 -15.29 0.63
C PRO A 73 -19.02 -15.86 1.15
N LEU A 74 -19.11 -16.90 1.98
CA LEU A 74 -17.98 -17.63 2.54
C LEU A 74 -17.10 -18.33 1.50
N GLU A 75 -17.63 -18.71 0.33
CA GLU A 75 -16.81 -19.37 -0.71
C GLU A 75 -15.68 -18.45 -1.18
N LEU A 76 -15.99 -17.14 -1.35
CA LEU A 76 -15.00 -16.12 -1.73
C LEU A 76 -13.95 -15.85 -0.65
N ILE A 77 -14.28 -16.06 0.63
CA ILE A 77 -13.34 -15.87 1.74
C ILE A 77 -12.48 -17.13 1.93
N ARG A 78 -13.05 -18.33 1.76
CA ARG A 78 -12.33 -19.62 1.76
C ARG A 78 -11.24 -19.67 0.70
N ILE A 79 -11.48 -19.01 -0.44
CA ILE A 79 -10.48 -18.81 -1.48
C ILE A 79 -9.20 -18.16 -0.96
N TYR A 80 -9.26 -17.15 -0.08
CA TYR A 80 -8.05 -16.54 0.48
C TYR A 80 -7.31 -17.45 1.48
N LEU A 81 -8.01 -18.42 2.05
CA LEU A 81 -7.44 -19.39 2.97
C LEU A 81 -6.69 -20.53 2.27
N THR A 82 -6.85 -20.66 0.95
CA THR A 82 -6.06 -21.61 0.15
C THR A 82 -4.56 -21.25 0.15
N PHE A 83 -4.19 -19.99 0.40
CA PHE A 83 -2.78 -19.61 0.53
C PHE A 83 -2.08 -20.26 1.74
N PRO A 84 -2.61 -20.16 2.97
CA PRO A 84 -2.03 -20.84 4.12
C PRO A 84 -2.39 -22.34 4.22
N LEU A 85 -3.51 -22.79 3.67
CA LEU A 85 -4.07 -24.13 3.95
C LEU A 85 -4.15 -25.07 2.73
N GLY A 86 -3.90 -24.58 1.51
CA GLY A 86 -4.06 -25.37 0.29
C GLY A 86 -5.47 -25.92 0.14
N ASP A 87 -5.59 -27.16 -0.35
CA ASP A 87 -6.86 -27.85 -0.52
C ASP A 87 -7.65 -28.04 0.79
N ARG A 88 -6.96 -28.07 1.94
CA ARG A 88 -7.62 -28.22 3.24
C ARG A 88 -8.56 -27.06 3.55
N ALA A 89 -8.43 -25.91 2.89
CA ALA A 89 -9.36 -24.80 3.04
C ALA A 89 -10.82 -25.17 2.69
N PHE A 90 -11.02 -26.21 1.85
CA PHE A 90 -12.34 -26.67 1.43
C PHE A 90 -12.93 -27.75 2.34
N ASP A 91 -12.09 -28.48 3.08
CA ASP A 91 -12.48 -29.63 3.92
C ASP A 91 -12.74 -29.26 5.40
N LEU A 92 -12.74 -27.97 5.75
CA LEU A 92 -12.80 -27.54 7.14
C LEU A 92 -14.18 -27.78 7.80
N PRO A 93 -14.21 -28.25 9.06
CA PRO A 93 -15.46 -28.52 9.79
C PRO A 93 -16.35 -27.27 9.95
N PRO A 94 -17.68 -27.41 9.91
CA PRO A 94 -18.63 -26.30 10.08
C PRO A 94 -18.46 -25.52 11.39
N GLU A 95 -17.92 -26.14 12.43
CA GLU A 95 -17.74 -25.53 13.76
C GLU A 95 -16.64 -24.47 13.79
N GLN A 96 -15.65 -24.53 12.90
CA GLN A 96 -14.54 -23.56 12.83
C GLN A 96 -14.82 -22.39 11.89
N ASN A 97 -16.02 -22.34 11.31
CA ASN A 97 -16.37 -21.44 10.20
C ASN A 97 -16.27 -19.95 10.56
N ASN A 98 -16.53 -19.57 11.82
CA ASN A 98 -16.46 -18.17 12.28
C ASN A 98 -15.03 -17.65 12.45
N LEU A 99 -14.15 -18.45 13.07
CA LEU A 99 -12.73 -18.09 13.20
C LEU A 99 -12.07 -18.02 11.82
N MET A 100 -12.41 -18.96 10.96
CA MET A 100 -11.95 -19.03 9.58
C MET A 100 -12.39 -17.79 8.78
N LEU A 101 -13.66 -17.38 8.88
CA LEU A 101 -14.15 -16.13 8.29
C LEU A 101 -13.30 -14.94 8.77
N ALA A 102 -13.04 -14.84 10.07
CA ALA A 102 -12.26 -13.73 10.61
C ALA A 102 -10.84 -13.70 10.02
N ILE A 103 -10.15 -14.84 9.95
CA ILE A 103 -8.81 -14.95 9.37
C ILE A 103 -8.85 -14.59 7.87
N GLY A 104 -9.79 -15.13 7.12
CA GLY A 104 -9.93 -14.84 5.69
C GLY A 104 -10.24 -13.37 5.42
N CYS A 105 -11.10 -12.74 6.23
CA CYS A 105 -11.34 -11.29 6.18
C CYS A 105 -10.08 -10.49 6.47
N CYS A 106 -9.30 -10.86 7.49
CA CYS A 106 -8.03 -10.20 7.79
C CYS A 106 -7.03 -10.32 6.64
N LEU A 107 -6.90 -11.51 6.04
CA LEU A 107 -6.06 -11.74 4.86
C LEU A 107 -6.53 -10.94 3.65
N TYR A 108 -7.84 -10.85 3.43
CA TYR A 108 -8.42 -10.04 2.37
C TYR A 108 -8.05 -8.57 2.52
N LEU A 109 -8.25 -8.00 3.72
CA LEU A 109 -7.92 -6.61 4.02
C LEU A 109 -6.42 -6.36 3.89
N ALA A 110 -5.58 -7.23 4.46
CA ALA A 110 -4.13 -7.11 4.37
C ALA A 110 -3.64 -7.15 2.91
N THR A 111 -4.21 -8.03 2.08
CA THR A 111 -3.92 -8.08 0.64
C THR A 111 -4.32 -6.77 -0.04
N GLY A 112 -5.50 -6.25 0.27
CA GLY A 112 -5.95 -4.97 -0.26
C GLY A 112 -5.08 -3.78 0.17
N MET A 113 -4.53 -3.80 1.37
CA MET A 113 -3.53 -2.80 1.79
C MET A 113 -2.28 -2.86 0.90
N VAL A 114 -1.71 -4.05 0.70
CA VAL A 114 -0.52 -4.22 -0.15
C VAL A 114 -0.81 -3.80 -1.60
N LEU A 115 -1.94 -4.22 -2.17
CA LEU A 115 -2.36 -3.85 -3.52
C LEU A 115 -2.73 -2.36 -3.66
N GLY A 116 -3.05 -1.70 -2.55
CA GLY A 116 -3.32 -0.26 -2.53
C GLY A 116 -2.08 0.58 -2.86
N ILE A 117 -0.88 0.08 -2.52
CA ILE A 117 0.40 0.75 -2.80
C ILE A 117 0.58 1.05 -4.30
N PRO A 118 0.62 0.06 -5.21
CA PRO A 118 0.87 0.32 -6.63
C PRO A 118 -0.25 1.15 -7.28
N VAL A 119 -1.52 0.94 -6.89
CA VAL A 119 -2.65 1.73 -7.41
C VAL A 119 -2.53 3.19 -7.01
N TYR A 120 -2.22 3.47 -5.74
CA TYR A 120 -2.09 4.84 -5.24
C TYR A 120 -0.87 5.55 -5.82
N LEU A 121 0.26 4.85 -5.94
CA LEU A 121 1.46 5.38 -6.61
C LEU A 121 1.18 5.71 -8.08
N ALA A 122 0.44 4.86 -8.79
CA ALA A 122 0.03 5.15 -10.16
C ALA A 122 -0.89 6.38 -10.27
N LEU A 123 -1.86 6.50 -9.36
CA LEU A 123 -2.77 7.65 -9.30
C LEU A 123 -2.02 8.96 -9.06
N THR A 124 -1.14 9.00 -8.06
CA THR A 124 -0.32 10.19 -7.76
C THR A 124 0.63 10.51 -8.92
N ARG A 125 1.26 9.50 -9.51
CA ARG A 125 2.29 9.68 -10.56
C ARG A 125 1.73 10.09 -11.93
N TRP A 126 0.54 9.61 -12.30
CA TRP A 126 -0.03 9.83 -13.65
C TRP A 126 -1.30 10.69 -13.66
N ALA A 127 -1.97 10.85 -12.51
CA ALA A 127 -3.25 11.55 -12.42
C ALA A 127 -3.40 12.54 -11.25
N GLY A 128 -2.34 12.85 -10.48
CA GLY A 128 -2.41 13.70 -9.29
C GLY A 128 -3.20 15.00 -9.49
N ASN A 129 -2.84 15.78 -10.51
CA ASN A 129 -3.47 17.08 -10.85
C ASN A 129 -4.58 17.00 -11.92
N LYS A 130 -5.05 15.79 -12.26
CA LYS A 130 -6.07 15.60 -13.31
C LYS A 130 -7.47 15.49 -12.72
N ALA A 131 -8.48 15.69 -13.56
CA ALA A 131 -9.88 15.47 -13.20
C ALA A 131 -10.16 14.03 -12.74
N LEU A 132 -11.23 13.83 -11.98
CA LEU A 132 -11.65 12.52 -11.46
C LEU A 132 -11.78 11.46 -12.57
N ALA A 133 -12.28 11.83 -13.75
CA ALA A 133 -12.37 10.92 -14.89
C ALA A 133 -11.02 10.33 -15.29
N ALA A 134 -9.95 11.14 -15.33
CA ALA A 134 -8.61 10.65 -15.62
C ALA A 134 -8.06 9.74 -14.51
N LYS A 135 -8.39 10.05 -13.24
CA LYS A 135 -8.05 9.18 -12.09
C LYS A 135 -8.74 7.82 -12.21
N LEU A 136 -10.03 7.79 -12.57
CA LEU A 136 -10.77 6.56 -12.81
C LEU A 136 -10.21 5.74 -13.98
N VAL A 137 -9.78 6.39 -15.07
CA VAL A 137 -9.11 5.69 -16.18
C VAL A 137 -7.80 5.04 -15.73
N VAL A 138 -6.95 5.78 -15.01
CA VAL A 138 -5.68 5.23 -14.47
C VAL A 138 -5.95 4.08 -13.51
N ALA A 139 -6.90 4.26 -12.58
CA ALA A 139 -7.29 3.20 -11.65
C ALA A 139 -7.81 1.95 -12.38
N THR A 140 -8.63 2.12 -13.43
CA THR A 140 -9.13 1.02 -14.26
C THR A 140 -7.98 0.23 -14.89
N ILE A 141 -7.06 0.92 -15.56
CA ILE A 141 -5.92 0.28 -16.24
C ILE A 141 -5.07 -0.51 -15.23
N VAL A 142 -4.71 0.12 -14.11
CA VAL A 142 -3.82 -0.49 -13.11
C VAL A 142 -4.52 -1.65 -12.40
N SER A 143 -5.79 -1.49 -12.02
CA SER A 143 -6.57 -2.57 -11.40
C SER A 143 -6.75 -3.77 -12.31
N LEU A 144 -7.03 -3.56 -13.60
CA LEU A 144 -7.14 -4.67 -14.55
C LEU A 144 -5.78 -5.35 -14.77
N PHE A 145 -4.70 -4.58 -14.79
CA PHE A 145 -3.36 -5.17 -14.84
C PHE A 145 -3.05 -6.02 -13.61
N ILE A 146 -3.34 -5.50 -12.39
CA ILE A 146 -3.20 -6.25 -11.14
C ILE A 146 -4.08 -7.50 -11.18
N TRP A 147 -5.32 -7.40 -11.65
CA TRP A 147 -6.21 -8.53 -11.82
C TRP A 147 -5.60 -9.61 -12.73
N VAL A 148 -5.08 -9.24 -13.91
CA VAL A 148 -4.44 -10.20 -14.83
C VAL A 148 -3.26 -10.90 -14.15
N VAL A 149 -2.37 -10.13 -13.50
CA VAL A 149 -1.20 -10.68 -12.82
C VAL A 149 -1.60 -11.58 -11.66
N ASN A 150 -2.56 -11.16 -10.84
CA ASN A 150 -3.00 -11.92 -9.69
C ASN A 150 -3.74 -13.20 -10.13
N PHE A 151 -4.75 -13.05 -10.99
CA PHE A 151 -5.61 -14.16 -11.41
C PHE A 151 -4.88 -15.21 -12.24
N TYR A 152 -4.11 -14.80 -13.25
CA TYR A 152 -3.44 -15.74 -14.15
C TYR A 152 -1.98 -16.02 -13.77
N GLY A 153 -1.29 -15.06 -13.17
CA GLY A 153 0.10 -15.25 -12.73
C GLY A 153 0.20 -15.91 -11.36
N ILE A 154 -0.49 -15.35 -10.36
CA ILE A 154 -0.37 -15.84 -8.98
C ILE A 154 -1.29 -17.05 -8.75
N LEU A 155 -2.60 -16.90 -8.93
CA LEU A 155 -3.57 -17.93 -8.53
C LEU A 155 -3.55 -19.15 -9.45
N ALA A 156 -3.42 -18.96 -10.77
CA ALA A 156 -3.42 -20.06 -11.73
C ALA A 156 -2.08 -20.80 -11.84
N TRP A 157 -0.95 -20.13 -11.53
CA TRP A 157 0.39 -20.68 -11.77
C TRP A 157 1.27 -20.73 -10.54
N LEU A 158 1.53 -19.60 -9.87
CA LEU A 158 2.47 -19.56 -8.74
C LEU A 158 1.95 -20.33 -7.52
N GLN A 159 0.68 -20.13 -7.16
CA GLN A 159 0.08 -20.73 -5.99
C GLN A 159 0.13 -22.26 -6.02
N PRO A 160 -0.35 -22.96 -7.08
CA PRO A 160 -0.26 -24.42 -7.14
C PRO A 160 1.18 -24.96 -7.28
N ALA A 161 2.14 -24.12 -7.70
CA ALA A 161 3.54 -24.53 -7.76
C ALA A 161 4.22 -24.51 -6.38
N VAL A 162 3.72 -23.71 -5.45
CA VAL A 162 4.34 -23.49 -4.12
C VAL A 162 3.54 -24.16 -3.00
N ILE A 163 2.23 -24.33 -3.19
CA ILE A 163 1.30 -24.89 -2.21
C ILE A 163 0.68 -26.15 -2.80
N ASP A 164 0.53 -27.18 -1.97
CA ASP A 164 -0.11 -28.45 -2.34
C ASP A 164 -1.60 -28.22 -2.62
N MET A 165 -1.93 -27.96 -3.89
CA MET A 165 -3.25 -27.57 -4.36
C MET A 165 -3.60 -28.33 -5.65
N SER A 166 -4.73 -29.02 -5.64
CA SER A 166 -5.20 -29.76 -6.79
C SER A 166 -5.65 -28.83 -7.94
N PRO A 167 -5.47 -29.24 -9.21
CA PRO A 167 -5.91 -28.47 -10.37
C PRO A 167 -7.42 -28.19 -10.40
N GLU A 168 -8.23 -29.01 -9.73
CA GLU A 168 -9.69 -28.87 -9.66
C GLU A 168 -10.11 -27.77 -8.68
N ASN A 169 -9.36 -27.61 -7.59
CA ASN A 169 -9.63 -26.61 -6.55
C ASN A 169 -9.02 -25.24 -6.82
N LEU A 170 -8.44 -25.03 -8.02
CA LEU A 170 -7.93 -23.72 -8.40
C LEU A 170 -9.04 -22.68 -8.39
N ILE A 171 -8.74 -21.53 -7.80
CA ILE A 171 -9.65 -20.39 -7.69
C ILE A 171 -10.19 -19.96 -9.05
N VAL A 172 -9.36 -20.06 -10.09
CA VAL A 172 -9.72 -19.68 -11.46
C VAL A 172 -10.83 -20.54 -12.07
N ASN A 173 -11.06 -21.74 -11.54
CA ASN A 173 -12.17 -22.61 -11.95
C ASN A 173 -13.47 -22.28 -11.20
N GLN A 174 -13.36 -21.75 -9.99
CA GLN A 174 -14.51 -21.52 -9.11
C GLN A 174 -15.13 -20.12 -9.26
N VAL A 175 -14.27 -19.12 -9.48
CA VAL A 175 -14.69 -17.72 -9.62
C VAL A 175 -14.64 -17.31 -11.09
N PRO A 176 -15.77 -16.90 -11.69
CA PRO A 176 -15.76 -16.40 -13.04
C PRO A 176 -14.80 -15.21 -13.18
N TRP A 177 -13.96 -15.24 -14.20
CA TRP A 177 -12.92 -14.23 -14.43
C TRP A 177 -13.45 -12.79 -14.42
N TRP A 178 -14.67 -12.57 -14.90
CA TRP A 178 -15.32 -11.25 -14.93
C TRP A 178 -15.72 -10.74 -13.54
N VAL A 179 -16.05 -11.64 -12.60
CA VAL A 179 -16.32 -11.27 -11.19
C VAL A 179 -15.03 -10.82 -10.51
N ALA A 180 -13.94 -11.55 -10.76
CA ALA A 180 -12.62 -11.18 -10.28
C ALA A 180 -12.17 -9.83 -10.85
N ALA A 181 -12.38 -9.59 -12.15
CA ALA A 181 -12.09 -8.31 -12.79
C ALA A 181 -12.91 -7.17 -12.17
N ALA A 182 -14.23 -7.36 -12.02
CA ALA A 182 -15.12 -6.38 -11.41
C ALA A 182 -14.71 -6.03 -9.97
N THR A 183 -14.29 -7.03 -9.19
CA THR A 183 -13.77 -6.83 -7.83
C THR A 183 -12.55 -5.90 -7.82
N HIS A 184 -11.60 -6.11 -8.74
CA HIS A 184 -10.41 -5.24 -8.83
C HIS A 184 -10.75 -3.85 -9.36
N LEU A 185 -11.75 -3.71 -10.23
CA LEU A 185 -12.26 -2.41 -10.67
C LEU A 185 -12.87 -1.62 -9.53
N VAL A 186 -13.76 -2.25 -8.73
CA VAL A 186 -14.34 -1.64 -7.53
C VAL A 186 -13.23 -1.20 -6.59
N PHE A 187 -12.23 -2.06 -6.33
CA PHE A 187 -11.05 -1.72 -5.53
C PHE A 187 -10.37 -0.43 -6.02
N GLY A 188 -10.00 -0.39 -7.31
CA GLY A 188 -9.27 0.74 -7.89
C GLY A 188 -10.08 2.02 -7.91
N TRP A 189 -11.37 1.94 -8.25
CA TRP A 189 -12.26 3.09 -8.25
C TRP A 189 -12.47 3.65 -6.85
N THR A 190 -12.61 2.78 -5.84
CA THR A 190 -12.65 3.24 -4.44
C THR A 190 -11.37 4.01 -4.09
N LEU A 191 -10.19 3.53 -4.46
CA LEU A 191 -8.93 4.26 -4.24
C LEU A 191 -8.90 5.61 -4.98
N ALA A 192 -9.42 5.68 -6.20
CA ALA A 192 -9.53 6.94 -6.93
C ALA A 192 -10.48 7.94 -6.25
N LEU A 193 -11.57 7.45 -5.64
CA LEU A 193 -12.53 8.27 -4.90
C LEU A 193 -11.97 8.76 -3.56
N VAL A 194 -11.25 7.89 -2.82
CA VAL A 194 -10.63 8.27 -1.55
C VAL A 194 -9.27 8.94 -1.71
N TYR A 195 -8.77 9.07 -2.95
CA TYR A 195 -7.49 9.70 -3.27
C TYR A 195 -7.21 11.01 -2.53
N PRO A 196 -8.16 11.97 -2.46
CA PRO A 196 -7.93 13.27 -1.84
C PRO A 196 -7.57 13.21 -0.35
N LEU A 197 -7.92 12.12 0.35
CA LEU A 197 -7.60 11.94 1.76
C LEU A 197 -6.11 11.72 2.03
N GLY A 198 -5.33 11.44 0.98
CA GLY A 198 -3.92 11.11 1.07
C GLY A 198 -3.00 12.06 0.31
N ASP A 199 -3.51 13.20 -0.15
CA ASP A 199 -2.75 14.15 -0.95
C ASP A 199 -1.68 14.85 -0.09
N PHE A 200 -0.42 14.78 -0.51
CA PHE A 200 0.67 15.36 0.25
C PHE A 200 0.71 16.86 0.07
N GLN A 201 0.59 17.60 1.17
CA GLN A 201 0.85 19.03 1.20
C GLN A 201 2.15 19.29 1.96
N ALA A 202 3.15 19.78 1.23
CA ALA A 202 4.42 20.16 1.85
C ALA A 202 4.16 21.26 2.89
N TYR A 203 4.66 21.06 4.10
CA TYR A 203 4.54 22.05 5.16
C TYR A 203 5.29 23.33 4.77
N GLN A 204 4.56 24.44 4.67
CA GLN A 204 5.11 25.78 4.49
C GLN A 204 5.09 26.51 5.83
N ARG A 205 6.23 27.09 6.24
CA ARG A 205 6.26 27.93 7.43
C ARG A 205 5.49 29.21 7.17
N VAL A 206 4.78 29.71 8.17
CA VAL A 206 4.06 31.01 8.10
C VAL A 206 5.00 32.15 7.69
N THR A 207 6.26 32.10 8.11
CA THR A 207 7.30 33.09 7.76
C THR A 207 7.75 33.03 6.29
N GLU A 208 7.37 32.00 5.54
CA GLU A 208 7.74 31.80 4.12
C GLU A 208 6.56 32.13 3.17
N GLN A 209 5.38 32.50 3.67
CA GLN A 209 4.16 32.78 2.90
C GLN A 209 4.02 34.25 2.43
N SER A 210 5.15 34.95 2.24
CA SER A 210 5.19 36.39 1.89
C SER A 210 5.11 36.63 0.39
#